data_AF-L0JWF4-F1
#
_entry.id   AF-L0JWF4-F1
#
_cell.length_a   1.000
_cell.length_b   1.000
_cell.length_c   1.000
_cell.angle_alpha   90.00
_cell.angle_beta   90.00
_cell.angle_gamma   90.00
#
_symmetry.space_group_name_H-M   'P 1'
#
loop_
_entity.id
_entity.type
_entity.pdbx_description
1 polymer ?
#
loop_
_entity_poly.entity_id
_entity_poly.type
_entity_poly.pdbx_seq_one_letter_code
_entity_poly.pdbx_strand_id
1 'polypeptide(L)' 'MAICPHCEEPLEVEVEPDAVTVHEDGETKTIEPDVFTCYACDAVLFATVSRELDGV' A
#
# COMPACT_ATOMS: atom_id res chain seq x y z
N MET A 1 -11.93 3.64 -6.80
CA MET A 1 -10.93 4.40 -7.56
C MET A 1 -10.17 5.24 -6.56
N ALA A 2 -8.87 4.97 -6.37
CA ALA A 2 -8.02 5.77 -5.50
C ALA A 2 -7.48 6.99 -6.28
N ILE A 3 -7.27 8.11 -5.59
CA ILE A 3 -6.81 9.39 -6.18
C ILE A 3 -5.46 9.76 -5.58
N CYS A 4 -4.54 10.25 -6.41
CA CYS A 4 -3.23 10.68 -5.97
C CYS A 4 -3.36 11.94 -5.10
N PRO A 5 -2.92 11.93 -3.82
CA PRO A 5 -3.01 13.11 -2.96
C PRO A 5 -2.04 14.23 -3.37
N HIS A 6 -1.10 13.95 -4.30
CA HIS A 6 -0.12 14.93 -4.75
C HIS A 6 -0.60 15.77 -5.95
N CYS A 7 -1.22 15.13 -6.94
CA CYS A 7 -1.63 15.78 -8.19
C CYS A 7 -3.11 15.62 -8.53
N GLU A 8 -3.90 14.99 -7.65
CA GLU A 8 -5.34 14.77 -7.80
C GLU A 8 -5.76 13.91 -9.01
N GLU A 9 -4.79 13.28 -9.69
CA GLU A 9 -5.03 12.35 -10.79
C GLU A 9 -5.33 10.92 -10.31
N PRO A 10 -5.99 10.08 -11.14
CA PRO A 10 -6.27 8.69 -10.79
C PRO A 10 -5.00 7.87 -10.50
N LEU A 11 -5.09 6.99 -9.51
CA LEU A 11 -4.03 5.99 -9.24
C LEU A 11 -4.35 4.68 -9.95
N GLU A 12 -3.34 4.08 -10.54
CA GLU A 12 -3.39 2.71 -11.05
C GLU A 12 -2.68 1.78 -10.06
N VAL A 13 -3.29 0.61 -9.84
CA VAL A 13 -2.68 -0.46 -9.04
C VAL A 13 -1.68 -1.15 -9.94
N GLU A 14 -0.39 -1.00 -9.67
CA GLU A 14 0.64 -1.65 -10.50
C GLU A 14 0.88 -3.10 -10.10
N VAL A 15 0.78 -3.42 -8.81
CA VAL A 15 1.11 -4.75 -8.28
C VAL A 15 0.46 -4.95 -6.91
N GLU A 16 -0.10 -6.14 -6.68
CA GLU A 16 -0.27 -6.67 -5.33
C GLU A 16 1.15 -7.02 -4.84
N PRO A 17 1.76 -6.25 -3.93
CA PRO A 17 3.12 -6.53 -3.49
C PRO A 17 3.12 -7.75 -2.55
N ASP A 18 4.24 -8.46 -2.54
CA ASP A 18 4.48 -9.53 -1.59
C ASP A 18 4.39 -9.01 -0.13
N ALA A 19 3.93 -9.87 0.77
CA ALA A 19 3.85 -9.57 2.19
C ALA A 19 5.20 -9.10 2.76
N VAL A 20 5.19 -8.00 3.50
CA VAL A 20 6.38 -7.38 4.08
C VAL A 20 6.35 -7.56 5.60
N THR A 21 7.47 -8.00 6.17
CA THR A 21 7.63 -8.08 7.63
C THR A 21 8.13 -6.75 8.18
N VAL A 22 7.38 -6.18 9.12
CA VAL A 22 7.71 -4.92 9.81
C VAL A 22 8.00 -5.21 11.28
N HIS A 23 9.08 -4.63 11.79
CA HIS A 23 9.46 -4.70 13.20
C HIS A 23 9.25 -3.33 13.86
N GLU A 24 8.37 -3.25 14.84
CA GLU A 24 8.02 -2.00 15.54
C GLU A 24 7.86 -2.28 17.05
N ASP A 25 8.53 -1.50 17.90
CA ASP A 25 8.45 -1.57 19.38
C ASP A 25 8.51 -2.98 20.00
N GLY A 26 9.33 -3.87 19.43
CA GLY A 26 9.55 -5.23 19.94
C GLY A 26 8.51 -6.26 19.46
N GLU A 27 7.57 -5.83 18.62
CA GLU A 27 6.63 -6.70 17.92
C GLU A 27 7.04 -6.88 16.46
N THR A 28 6.77 -8.06 15.90
CA THR A 28 6.95 -8.36 14.48
C THR A 28 5.60 -8.62 13.88
N LYS A 29 5.21 -7.80 12.90
CA LYS A 29 3.95 -7.92 12.16
C LYS A 29 4.25 -8.15 10.68
N THR A 30 3.53 -9.07 10.07
CA THR A 30 3.53 -9.23 8.61
C THR A 30 2.33 -8.47 8.07
N ILE A 31 2.57 -7.58 7.11
CA ILE A 31 1.53 -6.79 6.45
C ILE A 31 1.61 -6.97 4.94
N GLU A 32 0.46 -6.96 4.29
CA GLU A 32 0.35 -6.92 2.83
C GLU A 32 -0.02 -5.48 2.45
N PRO A 33 0.95 -4.60 2.13
CA PRO A 33 0.62 -3.26 1.68
C PRO A 33 -0.03 -3.33 0.29
N ASP A 34 -0.84 -2.35 -0.09
CA ASP A 34 -1.15 -2.11 -1.50
C ASP A 34 -0.22 -1.01 -2.00
N VAL A 35 0.42 -1.22 -3.15
CA VAL A 35 1.29 -0.22 -3.78
C VAL A 35 0.57 0.38 -4.98
N PHE A 36 0.46 1.71 -4.96
CA PHE A 36 -0.14 2.49 -6.02
C PHE A 36 0.91 3.40 -6.64
N THR A 37 0.91 3.47 -7.97
CA THR A 37 1.75 4.43 -8.69
C THR A 37 0.86 5.42 -9.42
N CYS A 38 1.22 6.70 -9.32
CA CYS A 38 0.61 7.75 -10.10
C CYS A 38 1.46 8.04 -11.34
N TYR A 39 1.02 7.61 -12.53
CA TYR A 39 1.74 7.89 -13.78
C TYR A 39 1.76 9.37 -14.18
N ALA A 40 0.91 10.20 -13.59
CA ALA A 40 0.88 11.64 -13.90
C ALA A 40 2.01 12.42 -13.22
N CYS A 41 2.50 11.96 -12.06
CA CYS A 41 3.53 12.65 -11.28
C CYS A 41 4.63 11.73 -10.76
N ASP A 42 4.67 10.48 -11.23
CA ASP A 42 5.60 9.43 -10.82
C ASP A 42 5.65 9.19 -9.29
N ALA A 43 4.57 9.53 -8.58
CA ALA A 43 4.47 9.32 -7.14
C ALA A 43 4.15 7.85 -6.83
N VAL A 44 4.88 7.27 -5.87
CA VAL A 44 4.63 5.93 -5.33
C VAL A 44 3.99 6.05 -3.95
N LEU A 45 2.86 5.38 -3.76
CA LEU A 45 2.06 5.41 -2.54
C LEU A 45 1.96 4.01 -1.96
N PHE A 46 2.35 3.89 -0.70
CA PHE A 46 2.18 2.68 0.10
C PHE A 46 0.93 2.87 0.96
N ALA A 47 -0.16 2.19 0.61
CA ALA A 47 -1.31 2.12 1.49
C ALA A 47 -1.19 0.82 2.30
N THR A 48 -0.96 0.93 3.60
CA THR A 48 -1.18 -0.19 4.50
C THR A 48 -2.68 -0.32 4.69
N VAL A 49 -3.35 -0.97 3.74
CA VAL A 49 -4.74 -1.36 3.97
C VAL A 49 -4.65 -2.43 5.03
N SER A 50 -4.98 -2.08 6.27
CA SER A 50 -5.26 -3.07 7.31
C SER A 50 -6.50 -3.84 6.88
N ARG A 51 -6.37 -4.71 5.88
CA ARG A 51 -7.21 -5.90 5.84
C ARG A 51 -6.73 -6.67 7.04
N GLU A 52 -7.43 -6.53 8.15
CA GLU A 52 -7.34 -7.53 9.21
C GLU A 52 -7.48 -8.87 8.48
N LEU A 53 -6.38 -9.63 8.40
CA LEU A 53 -6.41 -11.01 7.98
C LEU A 53 -7.15 -11.73 9.10
N ASP A 54 -8.48 -11.57 9.13
CA ASP A 54 -9.38 -12.35 9.95
C ASP A 54 -9.21 -13.78 9.47
N GLY A 55 -8.48 -14.56 10.27
CA GLY A 55 -8.01 -15.88 9.89
C GLY A 55 -9.16 -16.77 9.42
N VAL A 56 -9.01 -17.32 8.22
CA VAL A 56 -9.79 -18.46 7.73
C VAL A 56 -8.83 -19.60 7.42
#